data_AF-A0A371R4T7-F1
#
_entry.id   AF-A0A371R4T7-F1
#
_cell.length_a   1.000
_cell.length_b   1.000
_cell.length_c   1.000
_cell.angle_alpha   90.00
_cell.angle_beta   90.00
_cell.angle_gamma   90.00
#
_symmetry.space_group_name_H-M   'P 1'
#
loop_
_entity.id
_entity.type
_entity.pdbx_description
1 polymer ?
#
loop_
_entity_poly.entity_id
_entity_poly.type
_entity_poly.pdbx_seq_one_letter_code
_entity_poly.pdbx_strand_id
1 'polypeptide(L)'
;MDCLKEAVEKFKLVFGREALVEILEYSQDKIVAWFGGNMCYTCGAVDYFDDFASMYSDCAGEEWGVESYEQNPDGTYAVVLRPKKLLRNRKRHVKIIINGEELSYFVEG
;
A
#
# COMPACT_ATOMS: atom_id res chain seq x y z
N MET A 1 -1.58 7.74 -21.93
CA MET A 1 -2.67 7.24 -21.06
C MET A 1 -2.23 7.50 -19.63
N ASP A 2 -3.15 7.92 -18.78
CA ASP A 2 -2.85 8.21 -17.37
C ASP A 2 -2.75 6.88 -16.62
N CYS A 3 -1.55 6.40 -16.33
CA CYS A 3 -1.32 5.09 -15.72
C CYS A 3 -2.03 4.92 -14.38
N LEU A 4 -2.19 6.03 -13.64
CA LEU A 4 -2.92 6.04 -12.39
C LEU A 4 -4.41 5.72 -12.62
N LYS A 5 -5.05 6.37 -13.59
CA LYS A 5 -6.42 6.05 -13.96
C LYS A 5 -6.58 4.58 -14.37
N GLU A 6 -5.67 4.05 -15.18
CA GLU A 6 -5.71 2.65 -15.61
C GLU A 6 -5.60 1.69 -14.40
N ALA A 7 -4.70 1.97 -13.47
CA ALA A 7 -4.55 1.18 -12.24
C ALA A 7 -5.83 1.19 -11.39
N VAL A 8 -6.48 2.35 -11.24
CA VAL A 8 -7.76 2.48 -10.51
C VAL A 8 -8.87 1.69 -11.20
N GLU A 9 -8.96 1.76 -12.53
CA GLU A 9 -9.95 1.01 -13.31
C GLU A 9 -9.73 -0.50 -13.20
N LYS A 10 -8.48 -0.97 -13.30
CA LYS A 10 -8.11 -2.38 -13.08
C LYS A 10 -8.47 -2.84 -11.67
N PHE A 11 -8.09 -2.06 -10.66
CA PHE A 11 -8.39 -2.38 -9.27
C PHE A 11 -9.90 -2.52 -9.03
N LYS A 12 -10.69 -1.59 -9.58
CA LYS A 12 -12.15 -1.65 -9.49
C LYS A 12 -12.74 -2.86 -10.20
N LEU A 13 -12.18 -3.27 -11.34
CA LEU A 13 -12.62 -4.47 -12.06
C LEU A 13 -12.37 -5.75 -11.27
N VAL A 14 -11.22 -5.85 -10.61
CA VAL A 14 -10.81 -7.05 -9.85
C VAL A 14 -11.47 -7.09 -8.48
N PHE A 15 -11.43 -5.99 -7.74
CA PHE A 15 -11.77 -5.93 -6.31
C PHE A 15 -12.99 -5.08 -5.97
N GLY A 16 -13.63 -4.41 -6.93
CA GLY A 16 -14.64 -3.37 -6.67
C GLY A 16 -15.89 -3.82 -5.89
N ARG A 17 -16.07 -5.12 -5.64
CA ARG A 17 -17.12 -5.68 -4.76
C ARG A 17 -16.70 -5.69 -3.28
N GLU A 18 -15.41 -5.75 -3.01
CA GLU A 18 -14.80 -5.94 -1.69
C GLU A 18 -14.02 -4.70 -1.25
N ALA A 19 -13.20 -4.15 -2.14
CA ALA A 19 -12.33 -3.01 -1.89
C ALA A 19 -12.54 -1.91 -2.93
N LEU A 20 -12.49 -0.67 -2.47
CA LEU A 20 -12.50 0.54 -3.29
C LEU A 20 -11.19 1.28 -3.09
N VAL A 21 -10.76 1.98 -4.13
CA VAL A 21 -9.57 2.83 -4.11
C VAL A 21 -9.90 4.22 -4.65
N GLU A 22 -9.45 5.25 -3.95
CA GLU A 22 -9.55 6.65 -4.39
C GLU A 22 -8.20 7.33 -4.23
N ILE A 23 -7.81 8.17 -5.20
CA ILE A 23 -6.51 8.84 -5.15
C ILE A 23 -6.68 10.20 -4.47
N LEU A 24 -5.96 10.38 -3.35
CA LEU A 24 -5.95 11.62 -2.56
C LEU A 24 -4.87 12.58 -3.04
N GLU A 25 -3.70 12.06 -3.41
CA GLU A 25 -2.55 12.83 -3.88
C GLU A 25 -1.76 12.04 -4.92
N TYR A 26 -1.29 12.72 -5.97
CA TYR A 26 -0.46 12.11 -7.00
C TYR A 26 0.70 13.03 -7.39
N SER A 27 1.90 12.45 -7.44
CA SER A 27 3.13 13.10 -7.88
C SER A 27 4.07 12.07 -8.50
N GLN A 28 5.22 12.52 -9.00
CA GLN A 28 6.19 11.66 -9.70
C GLN A 28 6.76 10.54 -8.82
N ASP A 29 6.88 10.76 -7.50
CA ASP A 29 7.56 9.84 -6.58
C ASP A 29 6.67 9.37 -5.41
N LYS A 30 5.39 9.77 -5.40
CA LYS A 30 4.45 9.48 -4.32
C LYS A 30 3.00 9.43 -4.82
N ILE A 31 2.29 8.39 -4.40
CA ILE A 31 0.84 8.26 -4.51
C ILE A 31 0.29 8.15 -3.10
N VAL A 32 -0.75 8.92 -2.79
CA VAL A 32 -1.56 8.71 -1.58
C VAL A 32 -2.93 8.23 -2.03
N ALA A 33 -3.30 7.04 -1.59
CA ALA A 33 -4.55 6.40 -1.94
C ALA A 33 -5.36 6.09 -0.68
N TRP A 34 -6.65 6.40 -0.73
CA TRP A 34 -7.63 5.93 0.24
C TRP A 34 -8.14 4.56 -0.20
N PHE A 35 -8.23 3.63 0.75
CA PHE A 35 -8.84 2.32 0.55
C PHE A 35 -9.98 2.12 1.53
N GLY A 36 -11.09 1.57 1.05
CA GLY A 36 -12.25 1.27 1.87
C GLY A 36 -13.19 0.26 1.22
N GLY A 37 -14.43 0.18 1.72
CA GLY A 37 -15.41 -0.82 1.29
C GLY A 37 -15.56 -1.94 2.32
N ASN A 38 -16.02 -3.10 1.87
CA ASN A 38 -16.26 -4.27 2.72
C ASN A 38 -14.98 -5.12 2.89
N MET A 39 -13.82 -4.47 2.98
CA MET A 39 -12.54 -5.16 3.06
C MET A 39 -12.48 -6.07 4.29
N CYS A 40 -12.07 -7.31 4.11
CA CYS A 40 -11.90 -8.23 5.23
C CYS A 40 -10.66 -7.82 6.05
N TYR A 41 -10.89 -7.17 7.19
CA TYR A 41 -9.84 -6.71 8.12
C TYR A 41 -8.97 -7.85 8.70
N THR A 42 -9.51 -9.08 8.74
CA THR A 42 -8.79 -10.26 9.23
C THR A 42 -8.05 -11.02 8.13
N CYS A 43 -8.24 -10.66 6.85
CA CYS A 43 -7.77 -11.46 5.72
C CYS A 43 -6.55 -10.88 4.99
N GLY A 44 -6.02 -9.72 5.38
CA GLY A 44 -4.85 -9.11 4.75
C GLY A 44 -5.17 -7.86 3.93
N ALA A 45 -5.54 -6.75 4.60
CA ALA A 45 -5.78 -5.46 3.92
C ALA A 45 -4.56 -5.00 3.09
N VAL A 46 -3.35 -5.38 3.53
CA VAL A 46 -2.09 -5.05 2.87
C VAL A 46 -1.99 -5.65 1.47
N ASP A 47 -2.58 -6.83 1.22
CA ASP A 47 -2.51 -7.48 -0.09
C ASP A 47 -3.17 -6.61 -1.17
N TYR A 48 -4.31 -5.97 -0.85
CA TYR A 48 -4.95 -5.01 -1.76
C TYR A 48 -4.06 -3.82 -2.10
N PHE A 49 -3.24 -3.36 -1.14
CA PHE A 49 -2.35 -2.22 -1.34
C PHE A 49 -1.19 -2.60 -2.26
N ASP A 50 -0.61 -3.77 -2.04
CA ASP A 50 0.46 -4.33 -2.88
C ASP A 50 -0.05 -4.69 -4.28
N ASP A 51 -1.27 -5.22 -4.41
CA ASP A 51 -1.91 -5.47 -5.71
C ASP A 51 -2.12 -4.18 -6.49
N PHE A 52 -2.62 -3.12 -5.84
CA PHE A 52 -2.75 -1.81 -6.47
C PHE A 52 -1.38 -1.25 -6.90
N ALA A 53 -0.35 -1.37 -6.05
CA ALA A 53 1.01 -0.96 -6.37
C ALA A 53 1.54 -1.70 -7.62
N SER A 54 1.29 -3.00 -7.71
CA SER A 54 1.66 -3.85 -8.83
C SER A 54 0.96 -3.43 -10.12
N MET A 55 -0.37 -3.22 -10.07
CA MET A 55 -1.16 -2.75 -11.22
C MET A 55 -0.68 -1.41 -11.77
N TYR A 56 -0.28 -0.48 -10.89
CA TYR A 56 0.33 0.78 -11.31
C TYR A 56 1.71 0.60 -11.91
N SER A 57 2.54 -0.27 -11.30
CA SER A 57 3.90 -0.57 -11.76
C SER A 57 3.94 -1.07 -13.21
N ASP A 58 2.99 -1.93 -13.58
CA ASP A 58 2.87 -2.49 -14.94
C ASP A 58 2.75 -1.40 -16.01
N CYS A 59 2.02 -0.32 -15.72
CA CYS A 59 1.86 0.80 -16.65
C CYS A 59 2.99 1.83 -16.53
N ALA A 60 3.41 2.15 -15.30
CA ALA A 60 4.41 3.17 -15.02
C ALA A 60 5.81 2.80 -15.54
N GLY A 61 6.06 1.50 -15.80
CA GLY A 61 7.35 1.02 -16.27
C GLY A 61 8.45 1.03 -15.20
N GLU A 62 8.07 1.18 -13.94
CA GLU A 62 8.96 1.06 -12.78
C GLU A 62 8.21 0.38 -11.62
N GLU A 63 8.94 -0.29 -10.73
CA GLU A 63 8.32 -0.97 -9.58
C GLU A 63 7.96 0.02 -8.47
N TRP A 64 6.69 0.01 -8.07
CA TRP A 64 6.16 0.71 -6.91
C TRP A 64 5.85 -0.27 -5.78
N GLY A 65 5.73 0.27 -4.57
CA GLY A 65 5.36 -0.50 -3.40
C GLY A 65 4.83 0.39 -2.28
N VAL A 66 4.28 -0.25 -1.26
CA VAL A 66 3.74 0.42 -0.08
C VAL A 66 4.87 0.94 0.81
N GLU A 67 4.92 2.26 1.03
CA GLU A 67 5.82 2.90 2.00
C GLU A 67 5.25 2.78 3.41
N SER A 68 3.99 3.15 3.58
CA SER A 68 3.28 3.14 4.87
C SER A 68 1.78 3.13 4.64
N TYR A 69 1.03 2.67 5.63
CA TYR A 69 -0.42 2.80 5.67
C TYR A 69 -0.87 3.15 7.09
N GLU A 70 -1.97 3.88 7.20
CA GLU A 70 -2.63 4.21 8.46
C GLU A 70 -4.10 3.80 8.36
N GLN A 71 -4.62 3.16 9.41
CA GLN A 71 -6.03 2.83 9.50
C GLN A 71 -6.77 3.98 10.20
N ASN A 72 -7.81 4.48 9.52
CA ASN A 72 -8.71 5.47 10.07
C ASN A 72 -9.69 4.84 11.08
N PRO A 73 -10.27 5.62 12.01
CA PRO A 73 -11.22 5.10 13.00
C PRO A 73 -12.48 4.44 12.42
N ASP A 74 -12.83 4.78 11.19
CA ASP A 74 -13.96 4.20 10.45
C ASP A 74 -13.63 2.86 9.75
N GLY A 75 -12.40 2.36 9.94
CA GLY A 75 -11.89 1.12 9.35
C GLY A 75 -11.22 1.32 7.99
N THR A 76 -11.32 2.49 7.37
CA THR A 76 -10.70 2.76 6.07
C THR A 76 -9.19 2.96 6.21
N TYR A 77 -8.46 3.01 5.09
CA TYR A 77 -7.01 3.15 5.10
C TYR A 77 -6.54 4.32 4.26
N ALA A 78 -5.54 5.05 4.74
CA ALA A 78 -4.73 5.94 3.94
C ALA A 78 -3.37 5.26 3.67
N VAL A 79 -3.04 5.06 2.41
CA VAL A 79 -1.87 4.31 1.96
C VAL A 79 -0.96 5.21 1.15
N VAL A 80 0.32 5.20 1.48
CA VAL A 80 1.38 5.92 0.76
C VAL A 80 2.18 4.92 -0.05
N LEU A 81 2.20 5.10 -1.37
CA LEU A 81 3.00 4.30 -2.29
C LEU A 81 4.14 5.13 -2.87
N ARG A 82 5.29 4.48 -3.08
CA ARG A 82 6.47 5.07 -3.71
C ARG A 82 7.17 4.07 -4.63
N PRO A 83 8.02 4.53 -5.57
CA PRO A 83 8.95 3.66 -6.27
C PRO A 83 9.81 2.86 -5.28
N LYS A 84 9.96 1.55 -5.50
CA LYS A 84 10.73 0.67 -4.60
C LYS A 84 12.18 1.12 -4.39
N LYS A 85 12.76 1.80 -5.39
CA LYS A 85 14.09 2.45 -5.29
C LYS A 85 14.19 3.47 -4.14
N LEU A 86 13.06 4.09 -3.75
CA LEU A 86 12.99 5.03 -2.62
C LEU A 86 12.68 4.34 -1.29
N LEU A 87 12.05 3.15 -1.32
CA LEU A 87 11.73 2.36 -0.12
C LEU A 87 12.97 1.72 0.51
N ARG A 88 13.93 1.29 -0.32
CA ARG A 88 15.16 0.59 0.12
C ARG A 88 16.03 1.36 1.12
N ASN A 89 15.82 2.66 1.28
CA ASN A 89 16.60 3.49 2.21
C ASN A 89 16.06 3.53 3.64
N ARG A 90 14.91 2.90 3.95
CA ARG A 90 14.43 2.79 5.34
C ARG A 90 14.84 1.45 5.95
N LYS A 91 15.87 1.47 6.80
CA LYS A 91 16.10 0.41 7.79
C LYS A 91 14.81 0.19 8.58
N ARG A 92 14.10 -0.92 8.35
CA ARG A 92 12.89 -1.26 9.11
C ARG A 92 13.33 -1.66 10.52
N HIS A 93 12.97 -0.86 11.51
CA HIS A 93 13.08 -1.24 12.91
C HIS A 93 11.93 -2.18 13.22
N VAL A 94 12.19 -3.48 13.33
CA VAL A 94 11.16 -4.46 13.69
C VAL A 94 11.18 -4.57 15.22
N LYS A 95 10.09 -4.13 15.85
CA LYS A 95 9.87 -4.32 17.28
C LYS A 95 9.06 -5.60 17.47
N ILE A 96 9.70 -6.67 17.92
CA ILE A 96 9.04 -7.94 18.23
C ILE A 96 8.90 -8.02 19.76
N ILE A 97 7.69 -8.24 20.26
CA ILE A 97 7.43 -8.46 21.69
C ILE A 97 7.03 -9.94 21.85
N ILE A 98 7.86 -10.71 22.55
CA ILE A 98 7.58 -12.11 22.89
C ILE A 98 7.61 -12.21 24.40
N ASN A 99 6.51 -12.69 25.01
CA ASN A 99 6.39 -12.90 26.47
C ASN A 99 6.73 -11.68 27.34
N GLY A 100 6.47 -10.47 26.85
CA GLY A 100 6.75 -9.22 27.58
C GLY A 100 8.21 -8.76 27.52
N GLU A 101 9.08 -9.48 26.80
CA GLU A 101 10.44 -9.03 26.50
C GLU A 101 10.47 -8.33 25.14
N GLU A 102 11.06 -7.12 25.12
CA GLU A 102 11.20 -6.29 23.93
C GLU A 102 12.47 -6.67 23.18
N LEU A 103 12.33 -7.22 21.98
CA LEU A 103 13.45 -7.51 21.08
C LEU A 103 13.41 -6.54 19.89
N SER A 104 14.41 -5.66 19.83
CA SER A 104 14.64 -4.78 18.70
C SER A 104 15.57 -5.46 17.68
N TYR A 105 15.07 -5.73 16.48
CA TYR A 105 15.87 -6.26 15.38
C TYR A 105 15.93 -5.28 14.22
N PHE A 106 17.14 -5.13 13.66
CA PHE A 106 17.38 -4.45 12.41
C PHE A 106 17.45 -5.49 11.31
N VAL A 107 16.50 -5.45 10.37
CA VAL A 107 16.54 -6.32 9.19
C VAL A 107 17.09 -5.49 8.04
N GLU A 108 18.25 -5.89 7.53
CA GLU A 108 18.78 -5.38 6.26
C GLU A 108 18.20 -6.25 5.13
N GLY A 109 17.66 -5.59 4.09
CA GLY A 109 17.08 -6.24 2.91
C GLY A 109 17.92 -5.99 1.66
#